data_AF-A0A519IN54-F1
#
_entry.id   AF-A0A519IN54-F1
#
_cell.length_a   1.000
_cell.length_b   1.000
_cell.length_c   1.000
_cell.angle_alpha   90.00
_cell.angle_beta   90.00
_cell.angle_gamma   90.00
#
_symmetry.space_group_name_H-M   'P 1'
#
loop_
_entity.id
_entity.type
_entity.pdbx_description
1 polymer ?
#
loop_
_entity_poly.entity_id
_entity_poly.type
_entity_poly.pdbx_seq_one_letter_code
_entity_poly.pdbx_strand_id
1 'polypeptide(L)'
;MRWGALALAVATLAGCASTENALKDANTLLTEREADKLLPVTNLSPYALALGRFGRMLDIYKEGDPVIYMQTRSILDATNLSSPLVGAEIPGDITEMVRTAVNRIGARVVYVPYHPDYLVSQAQLGAKFGVTMPDFLITGALTEFDRAIAGAGRVNSAGIEFGKGNGKTTLGGDIKRTAIYSALALDLNLVSFATQQMVPQVQASNVVKVLNFSSEDNASLGFYGDAFGFKLEGKYLQGRHSAIRTLVDLSVLELIGKATNTPYWRCIPNGTPDPVVVENMRAGYNALTPELKLGLIQVTLRKYGEPVQVTQKYDDATRQALEKVYAQRYPALGAVDVMTWQGFEPLFFGVPMAWDTAQKPALVGAAPASGVAAPVGSKAGA
;
A
#
# COMPACT_ATOMS: atom_id res chain seq x y z
N MET A 1 -67.86 17.68 -57.37
CA MET A 1 -66.43 17.45 -57.64
C MET A 1 -65.66 18.73 -57.42
N ARG A 2 -64.85 18.76 -56.36
CA ARG A 2 -63.70 19.65 -56.11
C ARG A 2 -63.21 19.27 -54.71
N TRP A 3 -61.89 19.36 -54.49
CA TRP A 3 -61.10 19.30 -53.25
C TRP A 3 -59.91 18.37 -53.48
N GLY A 4 -58.81 18.96 -53.92
CA GLY A 4 -57.54 18.30 -54.14
C GLY A 4 -56.50 19.37 -54.46
N ALA A 5 -55.91 19.98 -53.42
CA ALA A 5 -54.67 20.75 -53.47
C ALA A 5 -54.36 21.38 -52.09
N LEU A 6 -54.13 20.57 -51.04
CA LEU A 6 -53.58 21.10 -49.78
C LEU A 6 -52.97 20.00 -48.90
N ALA A 7 -51.96 19.28 -49.40
CA ALA A 7 -51.23 18.31 -48.57
C ALA A 7 -49.76 18.10 -48.95
N LEU A 8 -49.15 18.97 -49.78
CA LEU A 8 -47.80 18.73 -50.31
C LEU A 8 -46.82 19.90 -50.13
N ALA A 9 -46.96 20.70 -49.06
CA ALA A 9 -46.05 21.84 -48.81
C ALA A 9 -45.43 21.89 -47.40
N VAL A 10 -45.65 20.89 -46.53
CA VAL A 10 -45.13 20.91 -45.15
C VAL A 10 -43.94 19.94 -44.93
N ALA A 11 -43.62 19.08 -45.90
CA ALA A 11 -42.61 18.02 -45.72
C ALA A 11 -41.18 18.37 -46.16
N THR A 12 -40.89 19.59 -46.61
CA THR A 12 -39.56 19.95 -47.18
C THR A 12 -38.73 20.93 -46.36
N LEU A 13 -39.15 21.33 -45.15
CA LEU A 13 -38.42 22.30 -44.31
C LEU A 13 -37.85 21.75 -43.00
N ALA A 14 -38.03 20.45 -42.68
CA ALA A 14 -37.52 19.85 -41.44
C ALA A 14 -36.18 19.09 -41.59
N GLY A 15 -35.47 19.25 -42.71
CA GLY A 15 -34.32 18.40 -43.07
C GLY A 15 -32.92 18.95 -42.83
N CYS A 16 -32.74 20.24 -42.48
CA CYS A 16 -31.40 20.87 -42.41
C CYS A 16 -30.99 21.39 -41.01
N ALA A 17 -31.80 21.18 -39.97
CA ALA A 17 -31.51 21.68 -38.62
C ALA A 17 -30.81 20.67 -37.69
N SER A 18 -30.59 19.42 -38.13
CA SER A 18 -30.03 18.37 -37.24
C SER A 18 -28.54 18.09 -37.45
N THR A 19 -27.96 18.43 -38.60
CA THR A 19 -26.54 18.12 -38.89
C THR A 19 -25.60 19.14 -38.27
N GLU A 20 -25.94 20.43 -38.28
CA GLU A 20 -25.11 21.49 -37.70
C GLU A 20 -25.07 21.42 -36.17
N ASN A 21 -26.20 21.04 -35.55
CA ASN A 21 -26.28 20.81 -34.11
C ASN A 21 -25.54 19.53 -33.69
N ALA A 22 -25.65 18.44 -34.46
CA ALA A 22 -24.89 17.22 -34.19
C ALA A 22 -23.37 17.40 -34.37
N LEU A 23 -22.93 18.23 -35.32
CA LEU A 23 -21.52 18.58 -35.51
C LEU A 23 -21.00 19.52 -34.41
N LYS A 24 -21.81 20.48 -33.96
CA LYS A 24 -21.47 21.33 -32.81
C LYS A 24 -21.39 20.52 -31.51
N ASP A 25 -22.33 19.61 -31.27
CA ASP A 25 -22.30 18.67 -30.13
C ASP A 25 -21.12 17.70 -30.22
N ALA A 26 -20.80 17.20 -31.41
CA ALA A 26 -19.62 16.35 -31.57
C ALA A 26 -18.32 17.12 -31.29
N ASN A 27 -18.22 18.38 -31.74
CA ASN A 27 -17.06 19.22 -31.49
C ASN A 27 -16.96 19.65 -30.03
N THR A 28 -18.06 19.98 -29.36
CA THR A 28 -18.06 20.29 -27.91
C THR A 28 -17.64 19.08 -27.10
N LEU A 29 -18.19 17.89 -27.40
CA LEU A 29 -17.80 16.63 -26.76
C LEU A 29 -16.35 16.25 -27.03
N LEU A 30 -15.81 16.55 -28.22
CA LEU A 30 -14.39 16.36 -28.52
C LEU A 30 -13.52 17.35 -27.74
N THR A 31 -13.91 18.61 -27.64
CA THR A 31 -13.17 19.63 -26.86
C THR A 31 -13.25 19.37 -25.35
N GLU A 32 -14.37 18.86 -24.84
CA GLU A 32 -14.51 18.40 -23.46
C GLU A 32 -13.62 17.18 -23.21
N ARG A 33 -13.57 16.22 -24.15
CA ARG A 33 -12.69 15.05 -24.06
C ARG A 33 -11.20 15.40 -24.20
N GLU A 34 -10.88 16.48 -24.94
CA GLU A 34 -9.53 17.04 -25.04
C GLU A 34 -9.15 17.87 -23.81
N ALA A 35 -10.11 18.54 -23.16
CA ALA A 35 -9.92 19.19 -21.85
C ALA A 35 -9.76 18.16 -20.73
N ASP A 36 -10.39 16.99 -20.86
CA ASP A 36 -10.20 15.80 -20.02
C ASP A 36 -8.96 14.96 -20.40
N LYS A 37 -8.08 15.44 -21.28
CA LYS A 37 -6.71 14.92 -21.35
C LYS A 37 -6.01 15.26 -20.04
N LEU A 38 -6.20 14.41 -19.05
CA LEU A 38 -5.40 14.34 -17.85
C LEU A 38 -3.94 14.37 -18.31
N LEU A 39 -3.26 15.47 -18.01
CA LEU A 39 -1.81 15.55 -18.13
C LEU A 39 -1.23 14.31 -17.46
N PRO A 40 -0.15 13.70 -18.00
CA PRO A 40 0.42 12.50 -17.43
C PRO A 40 0.77 12.75 -15.96
N VAL A 41 -0.07 12.25 -15.06
CA VAL A 41 0.12 12.34 -13.63
C VAL A 41 1.01 11.18 -13.21
N THR A 42 2.04 11.48 -12.42
CA THR A 42 2.84 10.44 -11.78
C THR A 42 1.92 9.62 -10.88
N ASN A 43 1.71 8.35 -11.23
CA ASN A 43 0.96 7.42 -10.41
C ASN A 43 1.84 6.93 -9.23
N LEU A 44 2.13 7.86 -8.31
CA LEU A 44 2.87 7.59 -7.09
C LEU A 44 1.87 7.21 -6.00
N SER A 45 1.81 5.91 -5.70
CA SER A 45 1.13 5.44 -4.50
C SER A 45 1.83 6.03 -3.25
N PRO A 46 1.12 6.23 -2.13
CA PRO A 46 1.76 6.58 -0.85
C PRO A 46 2.88 5.60 -0.46
N TYR A 47 2.75 4.34 -0.88
CA TYR A 47 3.72 3.28 -0.64
C TYR A 47 4.97 3.39 -1.52
N ALA A 48 4.87 3.96 -2.73
CA ALA A 48 6.03 4.30 -3.54
C ALA A 48 6.94 5.32 -2.83
N LEU A 49 6.36 6.29 -2.11
CA LEU A 49 7.12 7.20 -1.25
C LEU A 49 7.72 6.49 -0.02
N ALA A 50 7.00 5.51 0.53
CA ALA A 50 7.50 4.72 1.65
C ALA A 50 8.74 3.90 1.29
N LEU A 51 8.81 3.33 0.08
CA LEU A 51 10.01 2.63 -0.44
C LEU A 51 11.24 3.56 -0.48
N GLY A 52 11.09 4.79 -0.95
CA GLY A 52 12.19 5.77 -0.95
C GLY A 52 12.58 6.24 0.45
N ARG A 53 11.64 6.33 1.40
CA ARG A 53 11.96 6.56 2.82
C ARG A 53 12.72 5.38 3.41
N PHE A 54 12.30 4.17 3.08
CA PHE A 54 12.94 2.95 3.53
C PHE A 54 14.39 2.83 3.07
N GLY A 55 14.71 3.26 1.84
CA GLY A 55 16.09 3.44 1.39
C GLY A 55 16.97 4.25 2.33
N ARG A 56 16.51 5.46 2.67
CA ARG A 56 17.20 6.34 3.63
C ARG A 56 17.26 5.76 5.04
N MET A 57 16.24 4.99 5.43
CA MET A 57 16.26 4.26 6.70
C MET A 57 17.36 3.20 6.69
N LEU A 58 17.53 2.45 5.60
CA LEU A 58 18.60 1.46 5.47
C LEU A 58 19.99 2.11 5.52
N ASP A 59 20.17 3.31 4.95
CA ASP A 59 21.45 4.02 5.04
C ASP A 59 21.89 4.28 6.49
N ILE A 60 20.92 4.50 7.40
CA ILE A 60 21.16 4.73 8.83
C ILE A 60 21.24 3.39 9.59
N TYR A 61 20.28 2.48 9.37
CA TYR A 61 20.20 1.22 10.12
C TYR A 61 21.29 0.22 9.73
N LYS A 62 21.73 0.25 8.48
CA LYS A 62 22.68 -0.70 7.86
C LYS A 62 23.98 0.00 7.42
N GLU A 63 24.32 1.11 8.07
CA GLU A 63 25.60 1.77 7.86
C GLU A 63 26.76 0.79 8.14
N GLY A 64 27.65 0.61 7.17
CA GLY A 64 28.75 -0.36 7.23
C GLY A 64 28.43 -1.78 6.73
N ASP A 65 27.15 -2.15 6.60
CA ASP A 65 26.75 -3.44 6.06
C ASP A 65 26.93 -3.50 4.53
N PRO A 66 27.18 -4.69 3.95
CA PRO A 66 27.27 -4.85 2.50
C PRO A 66 25.94 -4.52 1.81
N VAL A 67 26.04 -4.11 0.55
CA VAL A 67 24.88 -3.93 -0.33
C VAL A 67 24.22 -5.28 -0.56
N ILE A 68 22.88 -5.31 -0.48
CA ILE A 68 22.10 -6.52 -0.72
C ILE A 68 21.75 -6.59 -2.20
N TYR A 69 22.17 -7.66 -2.86
CA TYR A 69 21.80 -7.94 -4.24
C TYR A 69 20.56 -8.82 -4.29
N MET A 70 19.52 -8.33 -4.95
CA MET A 70 18.26 -9.06 -5.08
C MET A 70 17.94 -9.32 -6.53
N GLN A 71 17.35 -10.48 -6.79
CA GLN A 71 16.77 -10.81 -8.08
C GLN A 71 15.35 -11.34 -7.85
N THR A 72 14.51 -11.33 -8.88
CA THR A 72 13.16 -11.91 -8.81
C THR A 72 13.03 -13.06 -9.79
N ARG A 73 12.27 -14.09 -9.40
CA ARG A 73 11.66 -15.03 -10.35
C ARG A 73 10.45 -14.37 -11.01
N SER A 74 9.84 -15.02 -11.99
CA SER A 74 8.58 -14.56 -12.56
C SER A 74 7.48 -14.63 -11.50
N ILE A 75 6.73 -13.53 -11.38
CA ILE A 75 5.62 -13.40 -10.42
C ILE A 75 4.36 -13.26 -11.26
N LEU A 76 3.66 -14.40 -11.39
CA LEU A 76 2.55 -14.58 -12.31
C LEU A 76 1.21 -14.58 -11.59
N ASP A 77 0.14 -14.46 -12.37
CA ASP A 77 -1.22 -14.69 -11.91
C ASP A 77 -1.51 -16.19 -11.72
N ALA A 78 -1.83 -16.59 -10.49
CA ALA A 78 -2.27 -17.96 -10.17
C ALA A 78 -3.81 -18.07 -10.02
N THR A 79 -4.56 -16.98 -10.22
CA THR A 79 -6.03 -16.94 -10.15
C THR A 79 -6.70 -17.31 -11.48
N ASN A 80 -5.91 -17.40 -12.56
CA ASN A 80 -6.34 -17.75 -13.92
C ASN A 80 -7.31 -16.73 -14.57
N LEU A 81 -7.29 -15.47 -14.13
CA LEU A 81 -8.16 -14.39 -14.63
C LEU A 81 -7.46 -13.42 -15.58
N SER A 82 -6.14 -13.60 -15.74
CA SER A 82 -5.34 -12.97 -16.78
C SER A 82 -5.46 -13.63 -18.15
N SER A 83 -6.22 -14.73 -18.26
CA SER A 83 -6.43 -15.50 -19.49
C SER A 83 -7.93 -15.64 -19.80
N PRO A 84 -8.39 -15.41 -21.05
CA PRO A 84 -7.63 -15.02 -22.24
C PRO A 84 -7.24 -13.52 -22.25
N LEU A 85 -6.17 -13.18 -22.98
CA LEU A 85 -5.65 -11.80 -23.12
C LEU A 85 -6.73 -10.77 -23.52
N VAL A 86 -7.77 -11.20 -24.24
CA VAL A 86 -8.91 -10.35 -24.60
C VAL A 86 -9.88 -10.29 -23.42
N GLY A 87 -9.89 -9.17 -22.71
CA GLY A 87 -10.78 -8.95 -21.55
C GLY A 87 -10.20 -9.37 -20.20
N ALA A 88 -8.89 -9.62 -20.12
CA ALA A 88 -8.20 -9.92 -18.87
C ALA A 88 -8.47 -8.84 -17.81
N GLU A 89 -8.95 -9.27 -16.64
CA GLU A 89 -9.35 -8.35 -15.56
C GLU A 89 -8.13 -7.82 -14.77
N ILE A 90 -7.00 -8.53 -14.85
CA ILE A 90 -5.75 -8.28 -14.13
C ILE A 90 -4.53 -8.61 -15.01
N PRO A 91 -3.35 -8.01 -14.74
CA PRO A 91 -2.09 -8.39 -15.40
C PRO A 91 -1.72 -9.85 -15.11
N GLY A 92 -1.29 -10.59 -16.13
CA GLY A 92 -0.80 -11.96 -15.97
C GLY A 92 0.63 -12.08 -15.43
N ASP A 93 1.41 -11.00 -15.51
CA ASP A 93 2.77 -10.92 -14.98
C ASP A 93 2.98 -9.55 -14.32
N ILE A 94 3.35 -9.55 -13.04
CA ILE A 94 3.64 -8.35 -12.25
C ILE A 94 5.13 -8.21 -11.90
N THR A 95 5.99 -9.04 -12.49
CA THR A 95 7.44 -9.07 -12.22
C THR A 95 8.06 -7.69 -12.37
N GLU A 96 7.74 -6.95 -13.44
CA GLU A 96 8.25 -5.59 -13.66
C GLU A 96 7.82 -4.59 -12.57
N MET A 97 6.62 -4.77 -12.00
CA MET A 97 6.18 -3.94 -10.88
C MET A 97 7.06 -4.19 -9.67
N VAL A 98 7.41 -5.45 -9.40
CA VAL A 98 8.31 -5.83 -8.31
C VAL A 98 9.73 -5.33 -8.57
N ARG A 99 10.26 -5.46 -9.79
CA ARG A 99 11.56 -4.88 -10.19
C ARG A 99 11.62 -3.37 -9.91
N THR A 100 10.57 -2.67 -10.33
CA THR A 100 10.42 -1.22 -10.11
C THR A 100 10.38 -0.89 -8.62
N ALA A 101 9.62 -1.64 -7.83
CA ALA A 101 9.49 -1.42 -6.39
C ALA A 101 10.82 -1.64 -5.65
N VAL A 102 11.56 -2.71 -5.98
CA VAL A 102 12.89 -2.96 -5.40
C VAL A 102 13.85 -1.83 -5.76
N ASN A 103 13.88 -1.41 -7.03
CA ASN A 103 14.78 -0.36 -7.50
C ASN A 103 14.48 1.03 -6.87
N ARG A 104 13.23 1.27 -6.42
CA ARG A 104 12.84 2.50 -5.71
C ARG A 104 13.46 2.63 -4.31
N ILE A 105 13.92 1.54 -3.71
CA ILE A 105 14.54 1.57 -2.38
C ILE A 105 15.89 2.28 -2.44
N GLY A 106 16.69 2.05 -3.48
CA GLY A 106 17.95 2.77 -3.70
C GLY A 106 19.19 1.95 -3.32
N ALA A 107 20.29 2.64 -3.05
CA ALA A 107 21.65 2.09 -3.18
C ALA A 107 21.99 0.88 -2.29
N ARG A 108 21.28 0.67 -1.18
CA ARG A 108 21.50 -0.46 -0.26
C ARG A 108 20.88 -1.77 -0.75
N VAL A 109 19.93 -1.69 -1.68
CA VAL A 109 19.25 -2.85 -2.26
C VAL A 109 19.32 -2.73 -3.77
N VAL A 110 20.24 -3.47 -4.38
CA VAL A 110 20.48 -3.43 -5.81
C VAL A 110 19.79 -4.58 -6.49
N TYR A 111 18.92 -4.26 -7.45
CA TYR A 111 18.29 -5.28 -8.29
C TYR A 111 19.27 -5.77 -9.35
N VAL A 112 19.48 -7.08 -9.40
CA VAL A 112 20.28 -7.75 -10.43
C VAL A 112 19.32 -8.37 -11.45
N PRO A 113 19.21 -7.81 -12.66
CA PRO A 113 18.39 -8.39 -13.71
C PRO A 113 19.02 -9.67 -14.22
N TYR A 114 18.19 -10.67 -14.53
CA TYR A 114 18.61 -11.93 -15.10
C TYR A 114 17.91 -12.19 -16.42
N HIS A 115 18.68 -12.09 -17.49
CA HIS A 115 18.26 -12.38 -18.85
C HIS A 115 19.26 -13.37 -19.46
N PRO A 116 19.08 -14.68 -19.23
CA PRO A 116 20.06 -15.69 -19.65
C PRO A 116 20.30 -15.66 -21.15
N ASP A 117 19.25 -15.51 -21.95
CA ASP A 117 19.37 -15.48 -23.42
C ASP A 117 20.21 -14.29 -23.90
N TYR A 118 20.04 -13.13 -23.27
CA TYR A 118 20.84 -11.93 -23.55
C TYR A 118 22.30 -12.12 -23.11
N LEU A 119 22.53 -12.67 -21.91
CA LEU A 119 23.88 -12.90 -21.38
C LEU A 119 24.65 -13.93 -22.22
N VAL A 120 23.99 -15.02 -22.63
CA VAL A 120 24.59 -16.08 -23.45
C VAL A 120 24.90 -15.56 -24.84
N SER A 121 23.97 -14.87 -25.50
CA SER A 121 24.19 -14.31 -26.85
C SER A 121 25.31 -13.27 -26.87
N GLN A 122 25.39 -12.40 -25.87
CA GLN A 122 26.47 -11.42 -25.79
C GLN A 122 27.82 -12.05 -25.41
N ALA A 123 27.84 -13.07 -24.57
CA ALA A 123 29.06 -13.82 -24.27
C ALA A 123 29.60 -14.52 -25.53
N GLN A 124 28.72 -15.05 -26.38
CA GLN A 124 29.10 -15.59 -27.71
C GLN A 124 29.68 -14.51 -28.64
N LEU A 125 29.25 -13.25 -28.49
CA LEU A 125 29.81 -12.09 -29.21
C LEU A 125 31.12 -11.55 -28.60
N GLY A 126 31.66 -12.20 -27.56
CA GLY A 126 32.93 -11.84 -26.93
C GLY A 126 32.84 -10.81 -25.80
N ALA A 127 31.63 -10.44 -25.36
CA ALA A 127 31.46 -9.56 -24.20
C ALA A 127 31.87 -10.27 -22.90
N LYS A 128 32.68 -9.61 -22.08
CA LYS A 128 33.04 -10.06 -20.72
C LYS A 128 32.15 -9.34 -19.71
N PHE A 129 31.22 -10.06 -19.10
CA PHE A 129 30.34 -9.51 -18.06
C PHE A 129 30.92 -9.77 -16.66
N GLY A 130 30.98 -8.72 -15.84
CA GLY A 130 31.00 -8.89 -14.39
C GLY A 130 29.60 -9.28 -13.93
N VAL A 131 29.32 -10.58 -13.83
CA VAL A 131 28.03 -11.06 -13.33
C VAL A 131 28.07 -10.98 -11.81
N THR A 132 27.33 -10.04 -11.24
CA THR A 132 27.10 -9.99 -9.79
C THR A 132 26.10 -11.08 -9.42
N MET A 133 26.49 -11.96 -8.52
CA MET A 133 25.58 -12.98 -7.99
C MET A 133 24.62 -12.34 -6.97
N PRO A 134 23.31 -12.58 -7.07
CA PRO A 134 22.37 -12.11 -6.06
C PRO A 134 22.58 -12.84 -4.72
N ASP A 135 22.27 -12.16 -3.62
CA ASP A 135 22.18 -12.77 -2.28
C ASP A 135 20.83 -13.46 -2.10
N PHE A 136 19.76 -12.81 -2.60
CA PHE A 136 18.40 -13.27 -2.43
C PHE A 136 17.58 -13.27 -3.73
N LEU A 137 16.61 -14.17 -3.79
CA LEU A 137 15.59 -14.28 -4.81
C LEU A 137 14.21 -13.99 -4.21
N ILE A 138 13.45 -13.13 -4.86
CA ILE A 138 12.03 -12.92 -4.57
C ILE A 138 11.22 -13.85 -5.48
N THR A 139 10.28 -14.59 -4.89
CA THR A 139 9.35 -15.46 -5.62
C THR A 139 7.94 -15.27 -5.08
N GLY A 140 6.92 -15.48 -5.91
CA GLY A 140 5.54 -15.26 -5.47
C GLY A 140 4.53 -15.36 -6.59
N ALA A 141 3.28 -15.06 -6.28
CA ALA A 141 2.18 -15.04 -7.24
C ALA A 141 1.03 -14.14 -6.75
N LEU A 142 0.17 -13.72 -7.68
CA LEU A 142 -1.18 -13.27 -7.32
C LEU A 142 -2.01 -14.52 -7.01
N THR A 143 -2.39 -14.69 -5.75
CA THR A 143 -2.95 -15.95 -5.23
C THR A 143 -4.47 -15.93 -5.09
N GLU A 144 -5.06 -14.74 -4.94
CA GLU A 144 -6.52 -14.61 -4.84
C GLU A 144 -7.03 -13.43 -5.66
N PHE A 145 -8.19 -13.64 -6.26
CA PHE A 145 -9.02 -12.59 -6.80
C PHE A 145 -10.49 -12.97 -6.58
N ASP A 146 -11.23 -12.11 -5.90
CA ASP A 146 -12.67 -12.29 -5.71
C ASP A 146 -13.42 -11.08 -6.26
N ARG A 147 -14.41 -11.32 -7.12
CA ARG A 147 -15.29 -10.30 -7.71
C ARG A 147 -16.67 -10.40 -7.06
N ALA A 148 -16.82 -9.83 -5.87
CA ALA A 148 -18.14 -9.70 -5.27
C ALA A 148 -18.90 -8.52 -5.89
N ILE A 149 -19.86 -8.81 -6.75
CA ILE A 149 -20.88 -7.83 -7.14
C ILE A 149 -21.88 -7.77 -5.99
N ALA A 150 -21.83 -6.73 -5.15
CA ALA A 150 -22.90 -6.48 -4.20
C ALA A 150 -24.12 -5.92 -4.95
N GLY A 151 -24.84 -6.83 -5.61
CA GLY A 151 -26.18 -6.61 -6.13
C GLY A 151 -27.20 -6.99 -5.07
N ALA A 152 -27.31 -6.20 -4.01
CA ALA A 152 -28.37 -6.36 -3.01
C ALA A 152 -28.94 -5.00 -2.66
N GLY A 153 -30.10 -4.71 -3.23
CA GLY A 153 -30.85 -3.50 -2.98
C GLY A 153 -31.13 -3.31 -1.49
N ARG A 154 -30.73 -2.16 -0.95
CA ARG A 154 -31.62 -1.46 -0.03
C ARG A 154 -32.55 -0.62 -0.88
N VAL A 155 -33.66 -1.22 -1.29
CA VAL A 155 -34.89 -0.46 -1.45
C VAL A 155 -35.24 0.06 -0.06
N ASN A 156 -34.77 1.24 0.28
CA ASN A 156 -35.49 2.03 1.25
C ASN A 156 -36.64 2.66 0.46
N SER A 157 -37.64 1.85 0.11
CA SER A 157 -38.94 2.37 -0.29
C SER A 157 -39.56 3.00 0.95
N ALA A 158 -39.08 4.18 1.32
CA ALA A 158 -39.89 5.13 2.03
C ALA A 158 -40.92 5.65 1.03
N GLY A 159 -41.87 4.79 0.67
CA GLY A 159 -43.11 5.21 0.07
C GLY A 159 -43.82 6.02 1.14
N ILE A 160 -43.77 7.34 1.03
CA ILE A 160 -44.72 8.18 1.73
C ILE A 160 -46.05 7.95 0.99
N GLU A 161 -46.88 7.07 1.55
CA GLU A 161 -48.30 7.01 1.19
C GLU A 161 -48.97 8.30 1.66
N PHE A 162 -49.02 9.30 0.79
CA PHE A 162 -50.00 10.36 0.89
C PHE A 162 -51.24 9.92 0.11
N GLY A 163 -52.24 9.41 0.83
CA GLY A 163 -53.54 9.13 0.25
C GLY A 163 -54.24 10.44 -0.18
N LYS A 164 -54.84 10.42 -1.38
CA LYS A 164 -56.29 10.59 -1.65
C LYS A 164 -56.49 11.25 -3.04
N GLY A 165 -56.92 10.48 -4.04
CA GLY A 165 -57.43 11.03 -5.31
C GLY A 165 -56.95 10.29 -6.56
N ASN A 166 -57.87 10.03 -7.48
CA ASN A 166 -57.71 9.24 -8.70
C ASN A 166 -56.54 9.72 -9.59
N GLY A 167 -55.54 8.87 -9.82
CA GLY A 167 -54.49 9.11 -10.80
C GLY A 167 -53.18 8.40 -10.48
N LYS A 168 -53.10 7.08 -10.71
CA LYS A 168 -51.83 6.33 -10.60
C LYS A 168 -50.88 6.77 -11.72
N THR A 169 -49.87 7.56 -11.38
CA THR A 169 -48.62 7.65 -12.15
C THR A 169 -47.47 7.51 -11.16
N THR A 170 -46.92 6.31 -11.09
CA THR A 170 -45.70 6.02 -10.33
C THR A 170 -44.50 6.47 -11.16
N LEU A 171 -44.01 7.69 -10.92
CA LEU A 171 -42.71 8.12 -11.44
C LEU A 171 -41.64 7.79 -10.38
N GLY A 172 -41.26 6.51 -10.31
CA GLY A 172 -40.15 6.05 -9.48
C GLY A 172 -38.85 6.09 -10.27
N GLY A 173 -37.94 6.99 -9.92
CA GLY A 173 -36.55 6.92 -10.39
C GLY A 173 -35.78 5.87 -9.59
N ASP A 174 -35.48 4.73 -10.21
CA ASP A 174 -34.65 3.67 -9.62
C ASP A 174 -33.17 4.09 -9.58
N ILE A 175 -32.70 4.68 -8.48
CA ILE A 175 -31.25 4.80 -8.23
C ILE A 175 -30.77 3.50 -7.58
N LYS A 176 -30.48 2.49 -8.41
CA LYS A 176 -29.78 1.28 -7.96
C LYS A 176 -28.32 1.65 -7.64
N ARG A 177 -27.99 1.73 -6.35
CA ARG A 177 -26.58 1.78 -5.89
C ARG A 177 -26.02 0.36 -5.87
N THR A 178 -25.33 -0.03 -6.93
CA THR A 178 -24.55 -1.26 -6.99
C THR A 178 -23.14 -0.94 -6.49
N ALA A 179 -22.68 -1.64 -5.45
CA ALA A 179 -21.28 -1.57 -5.05
C ALA A 179 -20.55 -2.79 -5.62
N ILE A 180 -19.51 -2.57 -6.43
CA ILE A 180 -18.63 -3.67 -6.87
C ILE A 180 -17.48 -3.76 -5.89
N TYR A 181 -17.32 -4.92 -5.27
CA TYR A 181 -16.22 -5.26 -4.39
C TYR A 181 -15.26 -6.20 -5.15
N SER A 182 -13.98 -5.90 -5.12
CA SER A 182 -12.96 -6.81 -5.65
C SER A 182 -11.83 -6.99 -4.65
N ALA A 183 -11.54 -8.21 -4.23
CA ALA A 183 -10.38 -8.52 -3.38
C ALA A 183 -9.26 -9.11 -4.24
N LEU A 184 -8.01 -8.80 -3.90
CA LEU A 184 -6.80 -9.18 -4.61
C LEU A 184 -5.73 -9.54 -3.57
N ALA A 185 -5.15 -10.74 -3.63
CA ALA A 185 -4.06 -11.16 -2.75
C ALA A 185 -2.74 -11.34 -3.50
N LEU A 186 -1.64 -10.95 -2.85
CA LEU A 186 -0.27 -11.12 -3.34
C LEU A 186 0.59 -11.73 -2.24
N ASP A 187 1.18 -12.88 -2.57
CA ASP A 187 2.13 -13.58 -1.70
C ASP A 187 3.53 -13.52 -2.29
N LEU A 188 4.47 -12.95 -1.53
CA LEU A 188 5.89 -12.90 -1.85
C LEU A 188 6.70 -13.63 -0.76
N ASN A 189 7.69 -14.40 -1.19
CA ASN A 189 8.62 -15.12 -0.34
C ASN A 189 10.06 -14.77 -0.71
N LEU A 190 10.94 -14.74 0.29
CA LEU A 190 12.36 -14.58 0.10
C LEU A 190 13.07 -15.94 0.07
N VAL A 191 13.98 -16.12 -0.87
CA VAL A 191 14.78 -17.34 -1.05
C VAL A 191 16.26 -16.96 -1.03
N SER A 192 17.08 -17.68 -0.27
CA SER A 192 18.54 -17.53 -0.34
C SER A 192 19.05 -18.05 -1.68
N PHE A 193 19.81 -17.22 -2.40
CA PHE A 193 20.36 -17.63 -3.70
C PHE A 193 21.36 -18.78 -3.55
N ALA A 194 22.19 -18.74 -2.49
CA ALA A 194 23.23 -19.73 -2.25
C ALA A 194 22.67 -21.12 -1.92
N THR A 195 21.60 -21.20 -1.11
CA THR A 195 21.05 -22.49 -0.67
C THR A 195 19.78 -22.91 -1.43
N GLN A 196 19.19 -22.01 -2.22
CA GLN A 196 17.88 -22.20 -2.87
C GLN A 196 16.74 -22.54 -1.87
N GLN A 197 16.92 -22.20 -0.60
CA GLN A 197 15.92 -22.41 0.46
C GLN A 197 15.18 -21.11 0.76
N MET A 198 13.89 -21.20 1.06
CA MET A 198 13.13 -20.06 1.57
C MET A 198 13.70 -19.59 2.91
N VAL A 199 13.77 -18.28 3.11
CA VAL A 199 14.17 -17.68 4.38
C VAL A 199 12.97 -17.77 5.34
N PRO A 200 13.09 -18.49 6.46
CA PRO A 200 11.96 -18.68 7.37
C PRO A 200 11.40 -17.36 7.89
N GLN A 201 10.07 -17.26 7.94
CA GLN A 201 9.32 -16.09 8.42
C GLN A 201 9.54 -14.78 7.63
N VAL A 202 10.24 -14.83 6.49
CA VAL A 202 10.42 -13.68 5.60
C VAL A 202 9.53 -13.84 4.37
N GLN A 203 8.25 -13.57 4.59
CA GLN A 203 7.21 -13.51 3.57
C GLN A 203 6.35 -12.27 3.75
N ALA A 204 5.76 -11.79 2.65
CA ALA A 204 4.75 -10.74 2.65
C ALA A 204 3.47 -11.31 2.01
N SER A 205 2.38 -11.33 2.77
CA SER A 205 1.07 -11.83 2.33
C SER A 205 0.05 -10.74 2.56
N ASN A 206 -0.31 -10.03 1.48
CA ASN A 206 -1.11 -8.82 1.56
C ASN A 206 -2.35 -8.91 0.68
N VAL A 207 -3.44 -8.31 1.15
CA VAL A 207 -4.72 -8.26 0.43
C VAL A 207 -5.17 -6.83 0.25
N VAL A 208 -5.59 -6.48 -0.97
CA VAL A 208 -6.27 -5.21 -1.27
C VAL A 208 -7.72 -5.47 -1.66
N LYS A 209 -8.63 -4.66 -1.14
CA LYS A 209 -10.07 -4.66 -1.40
C LYS A 209 -10.45 -3.37 -2.11
N VAL A 210 -10.96 -3.46 -3.31
CA VAL A 210 -11.42 -2.34 -4.13
C VAL A 210 -12.93 -2.23 -3.99
N LEU A 211 -13.41 -1.09 -3.50
CA LEU A 211 -14.83 -0.75 -3.41
C LEU A 211 -15.15 0.31 -4.47
N ASN A 212 -16.04 0.00 -5.41
CA ASN A 212 -16.56 0.95 -6.39
C ASN A 212 -18.04 1.23 -6.12
N PHE A 213 -18.40 2.46 -5.74
CA PHE A 213 -19.80 2.85 -5.49
C PHE A 213 -20.44 3.39 -6.77
N SER A 214 -21.46 2.74 -7.32
CA SER A 214 -22.04 3.12 -8.63
C SER A 214 -22.86 4.42 -8.65
N SER A 215 -22.94 5.17 -7.55
CA SER A 215 -23.84 6.35 -7.47
C SER A 215 -23.12 7.67 -7.73
N GLU A 216 -21.80 7.72 -7.50
CA GLU A 216 -20.96 8.91 -7.59
C GLU A 216 -19.52 8.43 -7.81
N ASP A 217 -18.70 9.19 -8.54
CA ASP A 217 -17.28 8.94 -8.90
C ASP A 217 -16.33 8.75 -7.69
N ASN A 218 -16.64 7.81 -6.81
CA ASN A 218 -16.00 7.57 -5.54
C ASN A 218 -15.70 6.06 -5.44
N ALA A 219 -14.48 5.67 -5.77
CA ALA A 219 -13.93 4.36 -5.44
C ALA A 219 -12.97 4.48 -4.25
N SER A 220 -13.02 3.54 -3.31
CA SER A 220 -12.17 3.49 -2.12
C SER A 220 -11.38 2.17 -2.06
N LEU A 221 -10.14 2.23 -1.58
CA LEU A 221 -9.24 1.07 -1.50
C LEU A 221 -9.02 0.67 -0.04
N GLY A 222 -9.14 -0.62 0.26
CA GLY A 222 -8.92 -1.20 1.57
C GLY A 222 -7.66 -2.08 1.58
N PHE A 223 -6.66 -1.84 2.42
CA PHE A 223 -5.47 -2.71 2.52
C PHE A 223 -5.48 -3.53 3.83
N TYR A 224 -4.93 -4.75 3.77
CA TYR A 224 -4.73 -5.66 4.91
C TYR A 224 -3.35 -6.31 4.85
N GLY A 225 -2.68 -6.37 6.00
CA GLY A 225 -1.44 -7.12 6.23
C GLY A 225 -0.92 -6.95 7.66
N ASP A 226 0.15 -7.68 7.98
CA ASP A 226 0.62 -7.93 9.36
C ASP A 226 0.98 -6.64 10.14
N ALA A 227 1.49 -5.61 9.46
CA ALA A 227 2.04 -4.40 10.09
C ALA A 227 1.18 -3.13 9.91
N PHE A 228 -0.06 -3.24 9.42
CA PHE A 228 -0.87 -2.05 9.08
C PHE A 228 -2.38 -2.19 9.33
N GLY A 229 -2.90 -3.40 9.59
CA GLY A 229 -4.33 -3.60 9.87
C GLY A 229 -5.24 -3.19 8.69
N PHE A 230 -6.56 -3.14 8.91
CA PHE A 230 -7.50 -2.70 7.86
C PHE A 230 -7.50 -1.18 7.73
N LYS A 231 -7.21 -0.67 6.53
CA LYS A 231 -7.30 0.78 6.25
C LYS A 231 -8.07 1.04 4.97
N LEU A 232 -9.10 1.89 5.07
CA LEU A 232 -9.90 2.37 3.93
C LEU A 232 -9.34 3.73 3.48
N GLU A 233 -8.64 3.74 2.35
CA GLU A 233 -8.18 4.97 1.70
C GLU A 233 -9.26 5.51 0.75
N GLY A 234 -9.54 6.81 0.89
CA GLY A 234 -10.58 7.49 0.14
C GLY A 234 -10.19 7.85 -1.29
N LYS A 235 -11.22 7.85 -2.16
CA LYS A 235 -11.31 8.44 -3.51
C LYS A 235 -10.08 8.25 -4.40
N TYR A 236 -9.81 6.99 -4.78
CA TYR A 236 -8.93 6.68 -5.91
C TYR A 236 -9.78 6.29 -7.12
N LEU A 237 -9.83 7.16 -8.15
CA LEU A 237 -10.42 6.88 -9.46
C LEU A 237 -9.54 5.96 -10.34
N GLN A 238 -8.68 5.14 -9.74
CA GLN A 238 -7.73 4.31 -10.48
C GLN A 238 -8.08 2.84 -10.30
N GLY A 239 -8.40 2.17 -11.42
CA GLY A 239 -8.86 0.79 -11.46
C GLY A 239 -7.87 -0.23 -10.87
N ARG A 240 -8.26 -1.52 -10.95
CA ARG A 240 -7.58 -2.68 -10.34
C ARG A 240 -6.05 -2.73 -10.52
N HIS A 241 -5.54 -2.24 -11.64
CA HIS A 241 -4.10 -2.18 -11.92
C HIS A 241 -3.32 -1.26 -10.96
N SER A 242 -3.93 -0.15 -10.53
CA SER A 242 -3.32 0.75 -9.53
C SER A 242 -3.33 0.12 -8.14
N ALA A 243 -4.39 -0.61 -7.80
CA ALA A 243 -4.46 -1.39 -6.57
C ALA A 243 -3.38 -2.47 -6.53
N ILE A 244 -3.17 -3.22 -7.63
CA ILE A 244 -2.09 -4.21 -7.74
C ILE A 244 -0.72 -3.58 -7.59
N ARG A 245 -0.45 -2.45 -8.27
CA ARG A 245 0.83 -1.74 -8.11
C ARG A 245 1.08 -1.30 -6.67
N THR A 246 0.04 -0.81 -6.00
CA THR A 246 0.12 -0.39 -4.60
C THR A 246 0.37 -1.58 -3.68
N LEU A 247 -0.31 -2.70 -3.94
CA LEU A 247 -0.11 -3.96 -3.24
C LEU A 247 1.33 -4.47 -3.41
N VAL A 248 1.89 -4.38 -4.62
CA VAL A 248 3.28 -4.73 -4.90
C VAL A 248 4.26 -3.85 -4.14
N ASP A 249 4.08 -2.52 -4.18
CA ASP A 249 4.94 -1.57 -3.46
C ASP A 249 4.98 -1.89 -1.95
N LEU A 250 3.81 -2.23 -1.38
CA LEU A 250 3.66 -2.63 0.01
C LEU A 250 4.33 -3.98 0.33
N SER A 251 4.06 -5.02 -0.46
CA SER A 251 4.63 -6.35 -0.22
C SER A 251 6.15 -6.35 -0.36
N VAL A 252 6.72 -5.55 -1.26
CA VAL A 252 8.19 -5.40 -1.39
C VAL A 252 8.78 -4.67 -0.19
N LEU A 253 8.14 -3.61 0.29
CA LEU A 253 8.56 -2.87 1.49
C LEU A 253 8.60 -3.79 2.72
N GLU A 254 7.54 -4.55 2.94
CA GLU A 254 7.44 -5.52 4.03
C GLU A 254 8.47 -6.64 3.92
N LEU A 255 8.59 -7.27 2.74
CA LEU A 255 9.50 -8.38 2.53
C LEU A 255 10.96 -7.99 2.85
N ILE A 256 11.39 -6.83 2.35
CA ILE A 256 12.77 -6.35 2.55
C ILE A 256 12.94 -5.77 3.96
N GLY A 257 11.90 -5.15 4.52
CA GLY A 257 11.86 -4.76 5.92
C GLY A 257 12.09 -5.94 6.86
N LYS A 258 11.37 -7.04 6.66
CA LYS A 258 11.53 -8.32 7.36
C LYS A 258 12.93 -8.90 7.14
N ALA A 259 13.40 -8.95 5.90
CA ALA A 259 14.73 -9.48 5.55
C ALA A 259 15.89 -8.75 6.24
N THR A 260 15.75 -7.43 6.41
CA THR A 260 16.78 -6.57 6.99
C THR A 260 16.59 -6.34 8.49
N ASN A 261 15.51 -6.82 9.09
CA ASN A 261 15.08 -6.48 10.46
C ASN A 261 15.04 -4.96 10.72
N THR A 262 14.59 -4.21 9.72
CA THR A 262 14.53 -2.74 9.77
C THR A 262 13.06 -2.32 9.97
N PRO A 263 12.75 -1.30 10.79
CA PRO A 263 11.38 -0.90 11.11
C PRO A 263 10.65 -0.21 9.95
N TYR A 264 10.38 -0.96 8.88
CA TYR A 264 9.77 -0.48 7.64
C TYR A 264 8.39 0.16 7.84
N TRP A 265 7.64 -0.26 8.87
CA TRP A 265 6.35 0.34 9.24
C TRP A 265 6.44 1.83 9.55
N ARG A 266 7.60 2.32 10.02
CA ARG A 266 7.84 3.75 10.26
C ARG A 266 7.93 4.58 8.97
N CYS A 267 8.08 3.94 7.81
CA CYS A 267 8.05 4.63 6.52
C CYS A 267 6.62 4.92 6.05
N ILE A 268 5.63 4.25 6.65
CA ILE A 268 4.23 4.27 6.25
C ILE A 268 3.42 5.10 7.26
N PRO A 269 2.42 5.89 6.82
CA PRO A 269 1.50 6.54 7.74
C PRO A 269 0.75 5.54 8.63
N ASN A 270 0.80 5.74 9.94
CA ASN A 270 0.13 4.91 10.95
C ASN A 270 0.53 3.42 10.94
N GLY A 271 1.75 3.09 10.47
CA GLY A 271 2.24 1.72 10.52
C GLY A 271 2.40 1.23 11.96
N THR A 272 2.03 -0.02 12.20
CA THR A 272 2.20 -0.70 13.49
C THR A 272 3.46 -1.55 13.47
N PRO A 273 4.13 -1.78 14.61
CA PRO A 273 5.27 -2.68 14.68
C PRO A 273 4.94 -4.07 14.13
N ASP A 274 5.81 -4.57 13.25
CA ASP A 274 5.70 -5.93 12.72
C ASP A 274 6.19 -6.93 13.77
N PRO A 275 5.35 -7.89 14.21
CA PRO A 275 5.71 -8.85 15.23
C PRO A 275 6.91 -9.72 14.85
N VAL A 276 7.10 -10.05 13.57
CA VAL A 276 8.23 -10.85 13.08
C VAL A 276 9.53 -10.07 13.25
N VAL A 277 9.57 -8.82 12.83
CA VAL A 277 10.77 -7.98 12.97
C VAL A 277 11.09 -7.71 14.45
N VAL A 278 10.07 -7.43 15.26
CA VAL A 278 10.23 -7.22 16.70
C VAL A 278 10.78 -8.47 17.38
N GLU A 279 10.22 -9.66 17.08
CA GLU A 279 10.68 -10.91 17.65
C GLU A 279 12.09 -11.30 17.17
N ASN A 280 12.39 -11.14 15.88
CA ASN A 280 13.72 -11.39 15.34
C ASN A 280 14.77 -10.51 16.01
N MET A 281 14.48 -9.22 16.20
CA MET A 281 15.37 -8.30 16.90
C MET A 281 15.48 -8.63 18.39
N ARG A 282 14.39 -9.05 19.04
CA ARG A 282 14.38 -9.49 20.44
C ARG A 282 15.24 -10.73 20.65
N ALA A 283 15.02 -11.77 19.85
CA ALA A 283 15.77 -13.01 19.89
C ALA A 283 17.26 -12.75 19.62
N GLY A 284 17.55 -11.94 18.58
CA GLY A 284 18.91 -11.52 18.26
C GLY A 284 19.58 -10.78 19.41
N TYR A 285 18.90 -9.80 20.01
CA TYR A 285 19.43 -9.04 21.15
C TYR A 285 19.69 -9.91 22.38
N ASN A 286 18.75 -10.80 22.70
CA ASN A 286 18.86 -11.68 23.86
C ASN A 286 19.97 -12.73 23.72
N ALA A 287 20.32 -13.11 22.49
CA ALA A 287 21.42 -14.03 22.21
C ALA A 287 22.82 -13.38 22.34
N LEU A 288 22.92 -12.05 22.38
CA LEU A 288 24.20 -11.34 22.49
C LEU A 288 24.77 -11.42 23.91
N THR A 289 26.11 -11.48 24.00
CA THR A 289 26.82 -11.29 25.27
C THR A 289 26.63 -9.86 25.79
N PRO A 290 26.81 -9.60 27.09
CA PRO A 290 26.70 -8.26 27.65
C PRO A 290 27.58 -7.21 26.94
N GLU A 291 28.80 -7.57 26.55
CA GLU A 291 29.75 -6.70 25.85
C GLU A 291 29.23 -6.33 24.45
N LEU A 292 28.67 -7.30 23.73
CA LEU A 292 28.09 -7.08 22.41
C LEU A 292 26.80 -6.27 22.48
N LYS A 293 25.96 -6.48 23.51
CA LYS A 293 24.79 -5.63 23.78
C LYS A 293 25.20 -4.18 23.98
N LEU A 294 26.21 -3.93 24.81
CA LEU A 294 26.76 -2.59 25.02
C LEU A 294 27.30 -1.99 23.72
N GLY A 295 28.02 -2.77 22.92
CA GLY A 295 28.48 -2.34 21.60
C GLY A 295 27.33 -1.92 20.69
N LEU A 296 26.25 -2.70 20.64
CA LEU A 296 25.05 -2.39 19.85
C LEU A 296 24.31 -1.15 20.37
N ILE A 297 24.21 -0.98 21.70
CA ILE A 297 23.67 0.23 22.33
C ILE A 297 24.49 1.46 21.91
N GLN A 298 25.82 1.40 22.00
CA GLN A 298 26.71 2.48 21.60
C GLN A 298 26.60 2.80 20.10
N VAL A 299 26.51 1.77 19.24
CA VAL A 299 26.22 1.95 17.81
C VAL A 299 24.89 2.66 17.62
N THR A 300 23.86 2.28 18.36
CA THR A 300 22.52 2.88 18.25
C THR A 300 22.53 4.33 18.73
N LEU A 301 23.19 4.65 19.84
CA LEU A 301 23.36 6.03 20.34
C LEU A 301 24.07 6.94 19.34
N ARG A 302 25.07 6.43 18.60
CA ARG A 302 25.68 7.20 17.50
C ARG A 302 24.67 7.59 16.43
N LYS A 303 23.66 6.76 16.15
CA LYS A 303 22.56 7.07 15.21
C LYS A 303 21.62 8.16 15.74
N TYR A 304 21.62 8.40 17.05
CA TYR A 304 20.97 9.58 17.65
C TYR A 304 21.83 10.84 17.58
N GLY A 305 23.06 10.75 17.06
CA GLY A 305 24.02 11.85 17.00
C GLY A 305 24.84 12.03 18.28
N GLU A 306 24.78 11.09 19.22
CA GLU A 306 25.60 11.17 20.44
C GLU A 306 27.06 10.77 20.14
N PRO A 307 28.06 11.52 20.65
CA PRO A 307 29.48 11.31 20.36
C PRO A 307 30.08 10.16 21.19
N VAL A 308 29.46 8.98 21.14
CA VAL A 308 29.88 7.78 21.90
C VAL A 308 30.81 6.92 21.06
N GLN A 309 31.89 6.42 21.65
CA GLN A 309 32.77 5.43 21.02
C GLN A 309 32.28 4.01 21.31
N VAL A 310 32.50 3.08 20.37
CA VAL A 310 32.12 1.68 20.57
C VAL A 310 33.23 0.96 21.35
N THR A 311 33.17 1.08 22.67
CA THR A 311 34.14 0.47 23.61
C THR A 311 33.67 -0.88 24.14
N GLN A 312 32.40 -1.26 23.93
CA GLN A 312 31.74 -2.44 24.50
C GLN A 312 31.73 -2.46 26.04
N LYS A 313 31.99 -1.31 26.66
CA LYS A 313 32.04 -1.12 28.11
C LYS A 313 31.03 -0.06 28.50
N TYR A 314 30.44 -0.21 29.68
CA TYR A 314 29.51 0.77 30.23
C TYR A 314 30.28 1.94 30.85
N ASP A 315 30.83 2.80 29.98
CA ASP A 315 31.56 4.00 30.37
C ASP A 315 30.61 5.17 30.69
N ASP A 316 31.14 6.20 31.35
CA ASP A 316 30.36 7.36 31.77
C ASP A 316 29.78 8.12 30.56
N ALA A 317 30.46 8.11 29.41
CA ALA A 317 29.97 8.70 28.17
C ALA A 317 28.70 7.98 27.65
N THR A 318 28.70 6.65 27.66
CA THR A 318 27.53 5.84 27.29
C THR A 318 26.38 6.08 28.25
N ARG A 319 26.65 6.14 29.56
CA ARG A 319 25.62 6.43 30.59
C ARG A 319 24.96 7.79 30.37
N GLN A 320 25.76 8.84 30.20
CA GLN A 320 25.25 10.20 29.98
C GLN A 320 24.45 10.32 28.67
N ALA A 321 24.91 9.67 27.60
CA ALA A 321 24.20 9.64 26.33
C ALA A 321 22.85 8.93 26.44
N LEU A 322 22.77 7.81 27.16
CA LEU A 322 21.51 7.12 27.43
C LEU A 322 20.55 7.99 28.22
N GLU A 323 21.00 8.56 29.34
CA GLU A 323 20.18 9.43 30.18
C GLU A 323 19.60 10.60 29.37
N LYS A 324 20.44 11.23 28.53
CA LYS A 324 20.02 12.32 27.65
C LYS A 324 18.97 11.88 26.62
N VAL A 325 19.20 10.78 25.91
CA VAL A 325 18.27 10.28 24.88
C VAL A 325 16.93 9.88 25.50
N TYR A 326 16.93 9.16 26.62
CA TYR A 326 15.71 8.73 27.29
C TYR A 326 14.94 9.89 27.93
N ALA A 327 15.64 10.84 28.57
CA ALA A 327 14.98 12.03 29.11
C ALA A 327 14.32 12.88 28.02
N GLN A 328 14.94 12.99 26.85
CA GLN A 328 14.42 13.80 25.75
C GLN A 328 13.28 13.12 24.98
N ARG A 329 13.36 11.80 24.74
CA ARG A 329 12.45 11.10 23.82
C ARG A 329 11.47 10.16 24.50
N TYR A 330 11.82 9.64 25.67
CA TYR A 330 11.01 8.66 26.40
C TYR A 330 10.80 9.03 27.88
N PRO A 331 10.42 10.29 28.21
CA PRO A 331 10.28 10.72 29.60
C PRO A 331 9.24 9.91 30.38
N ALA A 332 8.25 9.34 29.69
CA ALA A 332 7.21 8.51 30.28
C ALA A 332 7.68 7.12 30.74
N LEU A 333 8.81 6.61 30.21
CA LEU A 333 9.34 5.29 30.59
C LEU A 333 10.15 5.33 31.91
N GLY A 334 10.57 6.52 32.36
CA GLY A 334 11.38 6.67 33.57
C GLY A 334 12.78 6.05 33.42
N ALA A 335 13.30 5.47 34.51
CA ALA A 335 14.58 4.78 34.48
C ALA A 335 14.43 3.40 33.83
N VAL A 336 15.15 3.16 32.73
CA VAL A 336 15.04 1.93 31.96
C VAL A 336 16.41 1.24 31.84
N ASP A 337 16.44 -0.06 32.09
CA ASP A 337 17.64 -0.87 31.86
C ASP A 337 17.71 -1.31 30.39
N VAL A 338 18.58 -0.65 29.62
CA VAL A 338 18.81 -0.95 28.21
C VAL A 338 19.47 -2.31 27.96
N MET A 339 20.02 -2.98 28.98
CA MET A 339 20.53 -4.35 28.85
C MET A 339 19.41 -5.39 28.70
N THR A 340 18.19 -5.01 29.09
CA THR A 340 16.95 -5.75 28.82
C THR A 340 16.36 -5.35 27.47
N TRP A 341 15.57 -6.25 26.88
CA TRP A 341 14.87 -5.96 25.63
C TRP A 341 13.92 -4.77 25.78
N GLN A 342 13.19 -4.65 26.89
CA GLN A 342 12.23 -3.58 27.15
C GLN A 342 12.90 -2.20 27.13
N GLY A 343 14.15 -2.14 27.60
CA GLY A 343 14.96 -0.93 27.46
C GLY A 343 15.45 -0.74 26.03
N PHE A 344 16.07 -1.74 25.43
CA PHE A 344 16.69 -1.60 24.12
C PHE A 344 15.69 -1.33 22.97
N GLU A 345 14.50 -1.92 23.01
CA GLU A 345 13.48 -1.82 21.96
C GLU A 345 13.15 -0.38 21.53
N PRO A 346 12.75 0.54 22.43
CA PRO A 346 12.46 1.92 22.06
C PRO A 346 13.69 2.66 21.53
N LEU A 347 14.90 2.33 22.00
CA LEU A 347 16.14 2.91 21.51
C LEU A 347 16.44 2.45 20.08
N PHE A 348 16.28 1.17 19.78
CA PHE A 348 16.54 0.64 18.44
C PHE A 348 15.49 1.10 17.44
N PHE A 349 14.20 0.95 17.75
CA PHE A 349 13.14 1.28 16.80
C PHE A 349 12.81 2.77 16.73
N GLY A 350 13.31 3.59 17.64
CA GLY A 350 13.02 5.03 17.68
C GLY A 350 14.15 5.93 17.20
N VAL A 351 15.15 5.37 16.49
CA VAL A 351 16.22 6.16 15.86
C VAL A 351 15.60 7.30 15.04
N PRO A 352 16.05 8.56 15.20
CA PRO A 352 15.41 9.70 14.54
C PRO A 352 15.51 9.62 13.02
N MET A 353 14.39 9.85 12.34
CA MET A 353 14.27 9.87 10.88
C MET A 353 13.80 11.24 10.42
N ALA A 354 14.20 11.65 9.21
CA ALA A 354 13.86 12.97 8.67
C ALA A 354 12.34 13.24 8.56
N TRP A 355 11.52 12.20 8.48
CA TRP A 355 10.06 12.30 8.38
C TRP A 355 9.32 12.16 9.72
N ASP A 356 10.01 11.91 10.83
CA ASP A 356 9.38 11.85 12.15
C ASP A 356 8.80 13.20 12.58
N THR A 357 9.39 14.31 12.14
CA THR A 357 8.87 15.67 12.41
C THR A 357 7.55 15.97 11.69
N ALA A 358 7.23 15.20 10.63
CA ALA A 358 5.96 15.28 9.92
C ALA A 358 4.85 14.40 10.55
N GLN A 359 5.20 13.51 11.47
CA GLN A 359 4.27 12.62 12.17
C GLN A 359 4.39 12.83 13.68
N LYS A 360 3.74 13.89 14.18
CA LYS A 360 3.38 13.94 15.60
C LYS A 360 2.52 12.69 15.90
N PRO A 361 2.92 11.79 16.81
CA PRO A 361 2.08 10.65 17.16
C PRO A 361 0.82 11.16 17.86
N ALA A 362 -0.35 10.67 17.44
CA ALA A 362 -1.50 10.67 18.32
C ALA A 362 -1.10 9.87 19.58
N LEU A 363 -1.11 10.54 20.72
CA LEU A 363 -0.87 9.97 22.03
C LEU A 363 -1.72 8.71 22.21
N VAL A 364 -1.08 7.56 22.31
CA VAL A 364 -1.71 6.35 22.83
C VAL A 364 -1.75 6.50 24.35
N GLY A 365 -2.93 6.80 24.88
CA GLY A 365 -3.16 7.02 26.31
C GLY A 365 -4.64 7.11 26.68
N ALA A 366 -5.26 5.93 26.80
CA ALA A 366 -6.37 5.54 27.69
C ALA A 366 -7.62 6.45 27.90
N ALA A 367 -8.80 5.93 27.56
CA ALA A 367 -9.82 5.45 28.53
C ALA A 367 -11.10 4.97 27.81
N PRO A 368 -11.86 4.00 28.35
CA PRO A 368 -13.09 3.51 27.75
C PRO A 368 -14.22 4.51 27.99
N ALA A 369 -14.97 4.85 26.95
CA ALA A 369 -16.22 5.60 27.11
C ALA A 369 -17.31 4.65 27.64
N SER A 370 -17.40 4.56 28.96
CA SER A 370 -18.63 4.17 29.65
C SER A 370 -19.60 5.36 29.66
N GLY A 371 -20.87 5.09 29.36
CA GLY A 371 -21.98 5.98 29.72
C GLY A 371 -22.70 6.64 28.55
N VAL A 372 -23.60 5.89 27.89
CA VAL A 372 -24.84 6.48 27.38
C VAL A 372 -25.99 5.75 28.05
N ALA A 373 -26.57 6.44 29.03
CA ALA A 373 -27.78 6.06 29.72
C ALA A 373 -28.94 5.97 28.72
N ALA A 374 -29.66 4.85 28.74
CA ALA A 374 -30.94 4.70 28.09
C ALA A 374 -31.98 5.60 28.80
N PRO A 375 -32.84 6.34 28.07
CA PRO A 375 -33.95 7.02 28.70
C PRO A 375 -35.04 6.00 29.01
N VAL A 376 -35.27 5.75 30.30
CA VAL A 376 -36.45 5.04 30.79
C VAL A 376 -37.65 5.97 30.67
N GLY A 377 -38.46 5.77 29.65
CA GLY A 377 -39.79 6.37 29.54
C GLY A 377 -40.76 5.68 30.49
N SER A 378 -41.24 6.41 31.49
CA SER A 378 -42.33 6.00 32.37
C SER A 378 -43.69 6.45 31.82
N LYS A 379 -44.73 5.63 32.09
CA LYS A 379 -46.20 5.84 31.96
C LYS A 379 -46.76 5.56 30.55
N ALA A 380 -47.90 4.89 30.34
CA ALA A 380 -48.98 4.30 31.13
C ALA A 380 -49.58 3.17 30.23
N GLY A 381 -50.05 2.02 30.70
CA GLY A 381 -51.30 1.85 31.44
C GLY A 381 -52.45 1.48 30.49
N ALA A 382 -52.59 0.19 30.20
CA ALA A 382 -53.84 -0.56 29.95
C ALA A 382 -53.50 -2.03 29.70
#